data_AF-A0A6B3VWA1-F1
#
_entry.id   AF-A0A6B3VWA1-F1
#
_cell.length_a   1.000
_cell.length_b   1.000
_cell.length_c   1.000
_cell.angle_alpha   90.00
_cell.angle_beta   90.00
_cell.angle_gamma   90.00
#
_symmetry.space_group_name_H-M   'P 1'
#
loop_
_entity.id
_entity.type
_entity.pdbx_description
1 polymer ?
#
loop_
_entity_poly.entity_id
_entity_poly.type
_entity_poly.pdbx_seq_one_letter_code
_entity_poly.pdbx_strand_id
1 'polypeptide(L)' 'MIKAIIFDFNETLANTSLICYNAFQHIFKKFNNKGLSSNDIKAMFGPLK' A
#
# COMPACT_ATOMS: atom_id res chain seq x y z
N MET A 1 -28.86 19.41 6.87
CA MET A 1 -28.71 18.00 7.29
C MET A 1 -27.72 17.33 6.36
N ILE A 2 -26.69 16.67 6.89
CA ILE A 2 -25.78 15.87 6.07
C ILE A 2 -26.59 14.70 5.49
N LYS A 3 -26.46 14.46 4.18
CA LYS A 3 -27.20 13.41 3.47
C LYS A 3 -26.36 12.16 3.21
N ALA A 4 -25.04 12.31 3.10
CA ALA A 4 -24.10 11.22 2.92
C ALA A 4 -22.70 11.67 3.35
N ILE A 5 -21.88 10.69 3.72
CA ILE A 5 -20.44 10.84 3.93
C ILE A 5 -19.78 9.70 3.17
N ILE A 6 -18.75 10.02 2.38
CA ILE A 6 -18.00 9.05 1.58
C ILE A 6 -16.60 8.96 2.18
N PHE A 7 -16.15 7.73 2.43
CA PHE A 7 -14.83 7.43 2.94
C PHE A 7 -14.04 6.65 1.91
N ASP A 8 -12.75 6.98 1.80
CA ASP A 8 -11.77 6.05 1.23
C ASP A 8 -11.64 4.83 2.15
N PHE A 9 -11.11 3.73 1.64
CA PHE A 9 -10.98 2.49 2.40
C PHE A 9 -9.60 2.32 3.02
N ASN A 10 -8.58 2.24 2.17
CA ASN A 10 -7.19 2.04 2.60
C ASN A 10 -6.77 3.24 3.45
N GLU A 11 -6.03 2.96 4.54
CA GLU A 11 -5.62 3.83 5.66
C GLU A 11 -6.65 4.83 6.24
N THR A 12 -7.90 4.80 5.77
CA THR A 12 -9.00 5.62 6.26
C THR A 12 -9.95 4.79 7.10
N LEU A 13 -10.39 3.64 6.59
CA LEU A 13 -11.22 2.68 7.33
C LEU A 13 -10.44 1.45 7.79
N ALA A 14 -9.31 1.14 7.16
CA ALA A 14 -8.50 -0.04 7.47
C ALA A 14 -7.00 0.24 7.40
N ASN A 15 -6.23 -0.31 8.34
CA ASN A 15 -4.77 -0.31 8.28
C ASN A 15 -4.29 -1.46 7.37
N THR A 16 -3.93 -1.10 6.15
CA THR A 16 -3.58 -1.99 5.05
C THR A 16 -2.12 -1.86 4.61
N SER A 17 -1.42 -0.83 5.07
CA SER A 17 -0.03 -0.53 4.72
C SER A 17 0.88 -1.77 4.73
N LEU A 18 0.88 -2.53 5.84
CA LEU A 18 1.77 -3.69 5.99
C LEU A 18 1.52 -4.78 4.95
N ILE A 19 0.26 -5.14 4.71
CA ILE A 19 -0.07 -6.21 3.77
C ILE A 19 0.22 -5.79 2.33
N CYS A 20 -0.04 -4.53 1.99
CA CYS A 20 0.30 -3.97 0.69
C CYS A 20 1.82 -3.96 0.44
N TYR A 21 2.64 -3.51 1.40
CA TYR A 21 4.10 -3.57 1.26
C TYR A 21 4.58 -5.01 1.07
N ASN A 22 4.09 -5.96 1.88
CA ASN A 22 4.47 -7.37 1.76
C ASN A 22 4.10 -7.96 0.39
N ALA A 23 2.93 -7.59 -0.15
CA ALA A 23 2.50 -8.04 -1.48
C ALA A 23 3.44 -7.52 -2.58
N PHE A 24 3.79 -6.23 -2.56
CA PHE A 24 4.76 -5.66 -3.50
C PHE A 24 6.13 -6.33 -3.38
N GLN A 25 6.65 -6.49 -2.15
CA GLN A 25 7.92 -7.17 -1.92
C GLN A 25 7.91 -8.60 -2.50
N HIS A 26 6.81 -9.33 -2.30
CA HIS A 26 6.66 -10.68 -2.84
C HIS A 26 6.72 -10.69 -4.37
N ILE A 27 5.97 -9.80 -5.02
CA ILE A 27 5.90 -9.71 -6.48
C ILE A 27 7.28 -9.35 -7.07
N PHE A 28 7.94 -8.31 -6.55
CA PHE A 28 9.26 -7.91 -7.06
C PHE A 28 10.34 -8.96 -6.81
N LYS A 29 10.28 -9.67 -5.68
CA LYS A 29 11.18 -10.79 -5.42
C LYS A 29 10.94 -11.92 -6.43
N LYS A 30 9.67 -12.27 -6.69
CA LYS A 30 9.30 -13.41 -7.53
C LYS A 30 9.55 -13.18 -9.02
N PHE A 31 9.23 -11.99 -9.53
CA PHE A 31 9.23 -11.74 -10.97
C PHE A 31 10.39 -10.85 -11.44
N ASN A 32 11.09 -10.17 -10.53
CA ASN A 32 12.22 -9.31 -10.87
C ASN A 32 13.51 -9.69 -10.15
N ASN A 33 13.51 -10.72 -9.30
CA ASN A 33 14.62 -11.09 -8.44
C ASN A 33 15.17 -9.90 -7.63
N LYS A 34 14.29 -8.97 -7.22
CA LYS A 34 14.63 -7.77 -6.46
C LYS A 34 14.04 -7.85 -5.06
N GLY A 35 14.90 -7.77 -4.04
CA GLY A 35 14.49 -7.55 -2.65
C GLY A 35 14.34 -6.05 -2.39
N LEU A 36 13.11 -5.58 -2.25
CA LEU A 36 12.81 -4.17 -1.97
C LEU A 36 12.43 -3.99 -0.49
N SER A 37 12.85 -2.88 0.10
CA SER A 37 12.34 -2.43 1.40
C SER A 37 11.00 -1.70 1.24
N SER A 38 10.28 -1.50 2.34
CA SER A 38 9.05 -0.68 2.32
C SER A 38 9.34 0.78 1.90
N ASN A 39 10.54 1.29 2.20
CA ASN A 39 10.94 2.63 1.77
C ASN A 39 11.17 2.70 0.26
N ASP A 40 11.74 1.66 -0.35
CA ASP A 40 11.89 1.58 -1.82
C ASP A 40 10.53 1.57 -2.50
N ILE A 41 9.58 0.78 -1.96
CA ILE A 41 8.21 0.73 -2.48
C ILE A 41 7.51 2.09 -2.32
N LYS A 42 7.67 2.74 -1.17
CA LYS A 42 7.13 4.08 -0.93
C LYS A 42 7.73 5.14 -1.86
N ALA A 43 9.01 5.03 -2.20
CA ALA A 43 9.66 5.92 -3.17
C ALA A 43 9.12 5.71 -4.59
N MET A 44 8.72 4.48 -4.94
CA MET A 44 8.17 4.14 -6.26
C MET A 44 6.70 4.53 -6.43
N PHE A 45 5.87 4.26 -5.43
CA PHE A 45 4.41 4.36 -5.53
C PHE A 45 3.80 5.49 -4.68
N GLY A 46 4.63 6.22 -3.92
CA GLY A 46 4.17 7.17 -2.92
C GLY A 46 3.75 6.49 -1.61
N PRO A 47 3.31 7.28 -0.60
CA PRO A 47 2.67 6.70 0.58
C PRO A 47 1.44 5.90 0.15
N LEU A 48 1.35 4.66 0.62
CA LEU A 48 0.08 3.94 0.60
C LEU A 48 -0.91 4.77 1.43
N LYS A 49 -1.97 5.22 0.77
CA LYS A 49 -3.04 6.00 1.37
C LYS A 49 -4.13 5.11 1.90
#